data_AF-A0A0N4YMN5-F1
#
_entry.id   AF-A0A0N4YMN5-F1
#
_cell.length_a   1.000
_cell.length_b   1.000
_cell.length_c   1.000
_cell.angle_alpha   90.00
_cell.angle_beta   90.00
_cell.angle_gamma   90.00
#
_symmetry.space_group_name_H-M   'P 1'
#
loop_
_entity.id
_entity.type
_entity.pdbx_description
1 polymer ?
#
loop_
_entity_poly.entity_id
_entity_poly.type
_entity_poly.pdbx_seq_one_letter_code
_entity_poly.pdbx_strand_id
1 'polypeptide(L)'
;MDESTGSGGDEEVIKLEGLSTDQIKELHSKAEKHEFQAEVNRMMKLIINSLYRNKEIFLRELISNAADALDKIRLISLTDPSALQSNDDLSIRIKADRENRLLHITDSGIGMTKQELMNNLGTIARSGTAEFLSKLMDTSTSADVQQKEPKEDGAVEEEKEEKKTKEVEKTVWDWDRVNNVKPIWMRKPSQVEAEEYDEFYKSITKDTEKPLTHVHFTAEGEVTFRSILYVPKSSPSDMFQNYGKFVENIKLYVRRVFITDDFADMLPKYLSFIRGIVDSDDLPLNVSRENLQQHKLLKVIRKKLVRKVLDMLKKLEGTLFDDFWKEFSTNIKLGIMEDPSNRIRLAKLLRFASSNDKEKLTSLTDYVERMKEKQDKIYYMAGTSRKEVESSPFVERLIAKGYEVLFLTEAVDEYCLQSMPEFDGKKFQNVAKEGLTIDASEKAKEAYSALEKEYQPLVSWLTATGLKDLIEKAVVSQRLVKSPSALVAASYGWSGNMERIMK
;
A
#
# COMPACT_ATOMS: atom_id res chain seq x y z
N MET A 1 10.06 -35.99 -44.14
CA MET A 1 8.73 -36.60 -44.30
C MET A 1 8.39 -37.19 -42.94
N ASP A 2 8.14 -36.28 -42.00
CA ASP A 2 6.81 -35.86 -41.53
C ASP A 2 6.33 -36.84 -40.46
N GLU A 3 6.69 -36.62 -39.20
CA GLU A 3 6.05 -35.71 -38.21
C GLU A 3 5.01 -36.45 -37.36
N SER A 4 5.41 -36.80 -36.14
CA SER A 4 4.64 -36.59 -34.90
C SER A 4 5.42 -37.18 -33.71
N THR A 5 6.39 -36.40 -33.25
CA THR A 5 6.93 -36.50 -31.90
C THR A 5 5.90 -35.94 -30.91
N GLY A 6 5.25 -36.82 -30.15
CA GLY A 6 4.31 -36.48 -29.08
C GLY A 6 4.71 -37.13 -27.77
N SER A 7 5.47 -36.38 -26.97
CA SER A 7 5.74 -36.48 -25.52
C SER A 7 5.46 -37.81 -24.81
N GLY A 8 6.55 -38.53 -24.51
CA GLY A 8 6.58 -39.45 -23.38
C GLY A 8 6.35 -38.67 -22.08
N GLY A 9 5.19 -38.87 -21.49
CA GLY A 9 5.04 -38.67 -20.05
C GLY A 9 5.66 -39.88 -19.38
N ASP A 10 6.64 -39.63 -18.51
CA ASP A 10 7.20 -40.64 -17.61
C ASP A 10 6.04 -41.27 -16.81
N GLU A 11 5.55 -42.43 -17.26
CA GLU A 11 4.86 -43.35 -16.37
C GLU A 11 5.89 -43.70 -15.29
N GLU A 12 5.71 -43.19 -14.07
CA GLU A 12 6.37 -43.76 -12.90
C GLU A 12 5.90 -45.21 -12.79
N VAL A 13 6.60 -46.09 -13.49
CA VAL A 13 6.40 -47.54 -13.42
C VAL A 13 6.79 -47.91 -12.01
N ILE A 14 5.78 -48.10 -11.15
CA ILE A 14 5.93 -48.75 -9.86
C ILE A 14 6.66 -50.06 -10.14
N LYS A 15 7.94 -50.15 -9.76
CA LYS A 15 8.72 -51.38 -9.92
C LYS A 15 8.15 -52.44 -8.99
N LEU A 16 7.28 -53.28 -9.55
CA LEU A 16 6.73 -54.44 -8.87
C LEU A 16 7.85 -55.49 -8.75
N GLU A 17 8.64 -55.42 -7.68
CA GLU A 17 9.71 -56.38 -7.41
C GLU A 17 9.13 -57.79 -7.17
N GLY A 18 9.66 -58.78 -7.88
CA GLY A 18 9.29 -60.21 -7.72
C GLY A 18 8.43 -60.81 -8.84
N LEU A 19 8.03 -60.05 -9.85
CA LEU A 19 7.27 -60.55 -11.01
C LEU A 19 8.15 -60.66 -12.26
N SER A 20 7.95 -61.73 -13.03
CA SER A 20 8.62 -61.90 -14.33
C SER A 20 8.11 -60.89 -15.36
N THR A 21 8.91 -60.61 -16.38
CA THR A 21 8.56 -59.68 -17.48
C THR A 21 7.24 -60.03 -18.18
N ASP A 22 6.91 -61.32 -18.25
CA ASP A 22 5.68 -61.79 -18.88
C ASP A 22 4.47 -61.57 -17.99
N GLN A 23 4.62 -61.73 -16.67
CA GLN A 23 3.57 -61.41 -15.69
C GLN A 23 3.29 -59.90 -15.61
N ILE A 24 4.32 -59.06 -15.74
CA ILE A 24 4.14 -57.59 -15.80
C ILE A 24 3.39 -57.21 -17.08
N LYS A 25 3.75 -57.78 -18.24
CA LYS A 25 3.00 -57.56 -19.49
C LYS A 25 1.56 -58.04 -19.39
N GLU A 26 1.31 -59.18 -18.76
CA GLU A 26 -0.04 -59.69 -18.54
C GLU A 26 -0.85 -58.77 -17.62
N LEU A 27 -0.26 -58.26 -16.54
CA LEU A 27 -0.89 -57.28 -15.64
C LEU A 27 -1.24 -55.96 -16.34
N HIS A 28 -0.33 -55.40 -17.13
CA HIS A 28 -0.60 -54.21 -17.93
C HIS A 28 -1.68 -54.48 -19.01
N SER A 29 -1.70 -55.67 -19.60
CA SER A 29 -2.73 -56.06 -20.58
C SER A 29 -4.13 -56.21 -19.96
N LYS A 30 -4.19 -56.50 -18.66
CA LYS A 30 -5.42 -56.60 -17.86
C LYS A 30 -5.73 -55.33 -17.06
N ALA A 31 -4.94 -54.28 -17.20
CA ALA A 31 -5.18 -53.02 -16.51
C ALA A 31 -6.40 -52.33 -17.12
N GLU A 32 -7.43 -52.11 -16.31
CA GLU A 32 -8.64 -51.40 -16.71
C GLU A 32 -8.54 -49.93 -16.35
N LYS A 33 -8.85 -49.06 -17.32
CA LYS A 33 -8.99 -47.63 -17.10
C LYS A 33 -10.40 -47.37 -16.57
N HIS A 34 -10.49 -46.80 -15.38
CA HIS A 34 -11.74 -46.32 -14.83
C HIS A 34 -11.79 -44.79 -14.89
N GLU A 35 -12.93 -44.24 -15.26
CA GLU A 35 -13.19 -42.81 -15.15
C GLU A 35 -13.47 -42.43 -13.69
N PHE A 36 -13.08 -41.20 -13.33
CA PHE A 36 -13.38 -40.66 -12.01
C PHE A 36 -14.90 -40.58 -11.79
N GLN A 37 -15.38 -41.20 -10.71
CA GLN A 37 -16.79 -41.13 -10.32
C GLN A 37 -17.00 -40.07 -9.24
N ALA A 38 -18.14 -39.38 -9.30
CA ALA A 38 -18.52 -38.33 -8.37
C ALA A 38 -19.95 -38.52 -7.85
N GLU A 39 -20.12 -38.52 -6.53
CA GLU A 39 -21.44 -38.60 -5.91
C GLU A 39 -22.07 -37.21 -5.80
N VAL A 40 -22.94 -36.87 -6.75
CA VAL A 40 -23.54 -35.53 -6.92
C VAL A 40 -24.19 -35.00 -5.63
N ASN A 41 -24.97 -35.83 -4.93
CA ASN A 41 -25.67 -35.42 -3.70
C ASN A 41 -24.70 -35.03 -2.57
N ARG A 42 -23.58 -35.75 -2.46
CA ARG A 42 -22.56 -35.48 -1.46
C ARG A 42 -21.74 -34.25 -1.83
N MET A 43 -21.44 -34.07 -3.12
CA MET A 43 -20.77 -32.89 -3.64
C MET A 43 -21.59 -31.61 -3.41
N MET A 44 -22.90 -31.64 -3.67
CA MET A 44 -23.81 -30.52 -3.39
C MET A 44 -23.80 -30.12 -1.92
N LYS A 45 -23.84 -31.11 -1.00
CA LYS A 45 -23.78 -30.83 0.44
C LYS A 45 -22.47 -30.15 0.85
N LEU A 46 -21.35 -30.54 0.25
CA LEU A 46 -20.04 -29.92 0.50
C LEU A 46 -19.97 -28.48 -0.04
N ILE A 47 -20.46 -28.24 -1.25
CA ILE A 47 -20.50 -26.91 -1.86
C ILE A 47 -21.35 -25.95 -1.02
N ILE A 48 -22.53 -26.40 -0.57
CA ILE A 48 -23.47 -25.55 0.18
C ILE A 48 -22.99 -25.29 1.61
N ASN A 49 -22.49 -26.30 2.31
CA ASN A 49 -22.27 -26.21 3.76
C ASN A 49 -20.81 -26.04 4.18
N SER A 50 -19.84 -26.35 3.32
CA SER A 50 -18.44 -26.45 3.71
C SER A 50 -17.50 -25.53 2.93
N LEU A 51 -17.91 -25.06 1.75
CA LEU A 51 -17.04 -24.28 0.88
C LEU A 51 -17.01 -22.78 1.19
N TYR A 52 -18.12 -22.23 1.69
CA TYR A 52 -18.29 -20.82 1.98
C TYR A 52 -18.42 -20.59 3.49
N ARG A 53 -17.65 -19.64 4.02
CA ARG A 53 -17.75 -19.24 5.43
C ARG A 53 -18.89 -18.25 5.65
N ASN A 54 -19.02 -17.27 4.75
CA ASN A 54 -20.00 -16.20 4.84
C ASN A 54 -21.17 -16.44 3.90
N LYS A 55 -22.40 -16.40 4.42
CA LYS A 55 -23.60 -16.67 3.61
C LYS A 55 -23.98 -15.51 2.70
N GLU A 56 -23.62 -14.27 3.03
CA GLU A 56 -23.90 -13.06 2.23
C GLU A 56 -23.29 -13.09 0.82
N ILE A 57 -22.29 -13.96 0.61
CA ILE A 57 -21.59 -14.17 -0.65
C ILE A 57 -22.53 -14.54 -1.81
N PHE A 58 -23.70 -15.11 -1.51
CA PHE A 58 -24.69 -15.49 -2.53
C PHE A 58 -25.07 -14.30 -3.42
N LEU A 59 -25.22 -13.10 -2.83
CA LEU A 59 -25.61 -11.91 -3.57
C LEU A 59 -24.48 -11.45 -4.51
N ARG A 60 -23.22 -11.54 -4.05
CA ARG A 60 -22.04 -11.27 -4.87
C ARG A 60 -21.97 -12.20 -6.08
N GLU A 61 -22.18 -13.50 -5.89
CA GLU A 61 -22.13 -14.48 -6.99
C GLU A 61 -23.27 -14.24 -8.00
N LEU A 62 -24.50 -13.97 -7.53
CA LEU A 62 -25.64 -13.71 -8.41
C LEU A 62 -25.47 -12.41 -9.20
N ILE A 63 -25.00 -11.33 -8.57
CA ILE A 63 -24.70 -10.07 -9.27
C ILE A 63 -23.56 -10.27 -10.28
N SER A 64 -22.54 -11.06 -9.96
CA SER A 64 -21.45 -11.35 -10.89
C SER A 64 -21.94 -12.11 -12.13
N ASN A 65 -22.82 -13.11 -11.95
CA ASN A 65 -23.43 -13.83 -13.07
C ASN A 65 -24.30 -12.91 -13.95
N ALA A 66 -25.08 -12.03 -13.32
CA ALA A 66 -25.87 -11.02 -14.02
C ALA A 66 -24.98 -10.04 -14.81
N ALA A 67 -23.87 -9.58 -14.22
CA ALA A 67 -22.90 -8.71 -14.88
C ALA A 67 -22.24 -9.40 -16.09
N ASP A 68 -21.86 -10.68 -15.96
CA ASP A 68 -21.35 -11.48 -17.09
C ASP A 68 -22.38 -11.59 -18.22
N ALA A 69 -23.66 -11.77 -17.90
CA ALA A 69 -24.73 -11.84 -18.89
C ALA A 69 -24.94 -10.51 -19.63
N LEU A 70 -24.82 -9.38 -18.92
CA LEU A 70 -24.85 -8.03 -19.50
C LEU A 70 -23.62 -7.75 -20.37
N ASP A 71 -22.42 -8.16 -19.94
CA ASP A 71 -21.21 -8.00 -20.73
C ASP A 71 -21.25 -8.86 -22.01
N LYS A 72 -21.82 -10.07 -21.96
CA LYS A 72 -22.02 -10.93 -23.16
C LYS A 72 -22.92 -10.28 -24.20
N ILE A 73 -24.10 -9.79 -23.81
CA ILE A 73 -25.03 -9.14 -24.75
C ILE A 73 -24.41 -7.85 -25.31
N ARG A 74 -23.67 -7.09 -24.49
CA ARG A 74 -22.95 -5.90 -24.94
C ARG A 74 -21.88 -6.25 -25.98
N LEU A 75 -21.14 -7.34 -25.80
CA LEU A 75 -20.14 -7.76 -26.78
C LEU A 75 -20.77 -8.19 -28.11
N ILE A 76 -21.87 -8.94 -28.05
CA ILE A 76 -22.62 -9.32 -29.25
C ILE A 76 -23.16 -8.07 -29.96
N SER A 77 -23.65 -7.08 -29.22
CA SER A 77 -24.21 -5.86 -29.81
C SER A 77 -23.20 -5.00 -30.58
N LEU A 78 -21.89 -5.17 -30.32
CA LEU A 78 -20.83 -4.56 -31.12
C LEU A 78 -20.77 -5.14 -32.55
N THR A 79 -21.15 -6.41 -32.72
CA THR A 79 -21.18 -7.10 -34.02
C THR A 79 -22.58 -7.17 -34.64
N ASP A 80 -23.62 -7.18 -33.80
CA ASP A 80 -25.02 -7.24 -34.19
C ASP A 80 -25.85 -6.25 -33.36
N PRO A 81 -26.04 -5.01 -33.85
CA PRO A 81 -26.82 -4.00 -33.16
C PRO A 81 -28.28 -4.39 -32.89
N SER A 82 -28.82 -5.41 -33.58
CA SER A 82 -30.20 -5.87 -33.36
C SER A 82 -30.38 -6.57 -32.02
N ALA A 83 -29.29 -7.05 -31.41
CA ALA A 83 -29.30 -7.77 -30.14
C ALA A 83 -29.84 -6.95 -28.94
N LEU A 84 -29.82 -5.61 -29.02
CA LEU A 84 -30.35 -4.71 -27.97
C LEU A 84 -31.72 -4.12 -28.31
N GLN A 85 -32.35 -4.49 -29.43
CA GLN A 85 -33.62 -3.86 -29.86
C GLN A 85 -34.77 -4.06 -28.86
N SER A 86 -34.76 -5.14 -28.08
CA SER A 86 -35.82 -5.44 -27.12
C SER A 86 -35.70 -4.67 -25.80
N ASN A 87 -34.48 -4.28 -25.41
CA ASN A 87 -34.20 -3.48 -24.22
C ASN A 87 -32.76 -2.95 -24.30
N ASP A 88 -32.62 -1.63 -24.40
CA ASP A 88 -31.33 -0.94 -24.41
C ASP A 88 -30.83 -0.62 -22.99
N ASP A 89 -31.70 -0.70 -21.97
CA ASP A 89 -31.34 -0.55 -20.56
C ASP A 89 -30.70 -1.84 -20.00
N LEU A 90 -29.37 -1.86 -20.01
CA LEU A 90 -28.54 -2.88 -19.36
C LEU A 90 -28.44 -2.62 -17.86
N SER A 91 -29.31 -3.26 -17.07
CA SER A 91 -29.41 -3.05 -15.62
C SER A 91 -29.59 -4.36 -14.84
N ILE A 92 -29.20 -4.32 -13.57
CA ILE A 92 -29.46 -5.37 -12.57
C ILE A 92 -30.37 -4.77 -11.51
N ARG A 93 -31.53 -5.37 -11.27
CA ARG A 93 -32.56 -4.89 -10.35
C ARG A 93 -32.73 -5.88 -9.21
N ILE A 94 -32.65 -5.38 -7.97
CA ILE A 94 -32.80 -6.18 -6.74
C ILE A 94 -34.06 -5.71 -6.01
N LYS A 95 -35.01 -6.62 -5.77
CA LYS A 95 -36.25 -6.33 -5.06
C LYS A 95 -36.47 -7.33 -3.94
N ALA A 96 -36.61 -6.82 -2.71
CA ALA A 96 -37.04 -7.61 -1.57
C ALA A 96 -38.57 -7.64 -1.48
N ASP A 97 -39.15 -8.83 -1.43
CA ASP A 97 -40.56 -9.07 -1.18
C ASP A 97 -40.71 -9.74 0.19
N ARG A 98 -41.01 -8.92 1.20
CA ARG A 98 -41.10 -9.39 2.59
C ARG A 98 -42.33 -10.25 2.84
N GLU A 99 -43.42 -10.02 2.11
CA GLU A 99 -44.69 -10.76 2.29
C GLU A 99 -44.51 -12.21 1.87
N ASN A 100 -43.87 -12.42 0.71
CA ASN A 100 -43.62 -13.76 0.18
C ASN A 100 -42.29 -14.38 0.65
N ARG A 101 -41.49 -13.61 1.40
CA ARG A 101 -40.11 -13.96 1.81
C ARG A 101 -39.23 -14.29 0.61
N LEU A 102 -39.35 -13.49 -0.45
CA LEU A 102 -38.60 -13.63 -1.69
C LEU A 102 -37.60 -12.48 -1.84
N LEU A 103 -36.45 -12.79 -2.46
CA LEU A 103 -35.49 -11.82 -2.94
C LEU A 103 -35.32 -12.04 -4.44
N HIS A 104 -35.70 -11.05 -5.22
CA HIS A 104 -35.60 -11.08 -6.67
C HIS A 104 -34.30 -10.39 -7.11
N ILE A 105 -33.50 -11.07 -7.92
CA ILE A 105 -32.36 -10.50 -8.65
C ILE A 105 -32.70 -10.69 -10.12
N THR A 106 -32.89 -9.59 -10.84
CA THR A 106 -33.29 -9.59 -12.26
C THR A 106 -32.26 -8.85 -13.08
N ASP A 107 -31.73 -9.47 -14.12
CA ASP A 107 -30.82 -8.84 -15.09
C ASP A 107 -31.48 -8.74 -16.48
N SER A 108 -31.04 -7.76 -17.26
CA SER A 108 -31.40 -7.62 -18.68
C SER A 108 -30.32 -8.14 -19.63
N GLY A 109 -29.55 -9.15 -19.19
CA GLY A 109 -28.49 -9.75 -19.99
C GLY A 109 -29.01 -10.67 -21.10
N ILE A 110 -28.07 -11.40 -21.72
CA ILE A 110 -28.36 -12.31 -22.86
C ILE A 110 -29.36 -13.43 -22.54
N GLY A 111 -29.57 -13.75 -21.26
CA GLY A 111 -30.40 -14.87 -20.82
C GLY A 111 -29.80 -16.24 -21.14
N MET A 112 -30.63 -17.28 -21.08
CA MET A 112 -30.24 -18.65 -21.41
C MET A 112 -31.33 -19.36 -22.20
N THR A 113 -30.93 -20.10 -23.22
CA THR A 113 -31.79 -21.03 -23.93
C THR A 113 -32.13 -22.25 -23.07
N LYS A 114 -33.17 -23.00 -23.46
CA LYS A 114 -33.54 -24.27 -22.78
C LYS A 114 -32.37 -25.24 -22.68
N GLN A 115 -31.54 -25.33 -23.73
CA GLN A 115 -30.39 -26.23 -23.74
C GLN A 115 -29.28 -25.76 -22.80
N GLU A 116 -29.04 -24.45 -22.73
CA GLU A 116 -28.06 -23.86 -21.81
C GLU A 116 -28.50 -23.99 -20.35
N LEU A 117 -29.80 -23.89 -20.05
CA LEU A 117 -30.32 -24.17 -18.71
C LEU A 117 -30.01 -25.60 -18.28
N MET A 118 -30.26 -26.58 -19.14
CA MET A 118 -29.97 -27.99 -18.85
C MET A 118 -28.46 -28.24 -18.71
N ASN A 119 -27.67 -27.71 -19.65
CA ASN A 119 -26.24 -28.00 -19.72
C ASN A 119 -25.44 -27.24 -18.65
N ASN A 120 -25.71 -25.96 -18.44
CA ASN A 120 -24.90 -25.09 -17.58
C ASN A 120 -25.39 -25.09 -16.14
N LEU A 121 -26.70 -24.91 -15.89
CA LEU A 121 -27.24 -24.86 -14.53
C LEU A 121 -27.44 -26.26 -13.93
N GLY A 122 -27.71 -27.26 -14.78
CA GLY A 122 -27.88 -28.66 -14.38
C GLY A 122 -26.58 -29.43 -14.13
N THR A 123 -25.41 -28.86 -14.46
CA THR A 123 -24.11 -29.55 -14.35
C THR A 123 -23.19 -28.83 -13.38
N ILE A 124 -22.70 -29.52 -12.35
CA ILE A 124 -21.73 -28.97 -11.40
C ILE A 124 -20.36 -28.78 -12.10
N ALA A 125 -19.68 -27.68 -11.78
CA ALA A 125 -18.36 -27.32 -12.34
C ALA A 125 -18.33 -27.00 -13.84
N ARG A 126 -19.48 -26.64 -14.44
CA ARG A 126 -19.55 -26.12 -15.82
C ARG A 126 -19.86 -24.62 -15.82
N SER A 127 -19.13 -23.85 -16.62
CA SER A 127 -19.35 -22.40 -16.77
C SER A 127 -19.50 -22.02 -18.25
N GLY A 128 -20.68 -21.56 -18.63
CA GLY A 128 -20.94 -21.02 -19.97
C GLY A 128 -20.18 -19.71 -20.26
N THR A 129 -19.69 -19.00 -19.24
CA THR A 129 -18.83 -17.82 -19.44
C THR A 129 -17.43 -18.20 -19.89
N ALA A 130 -16.86 -19.29 -19.36
CA ALA A 130 -15.56 -19.79 -19.81
C ALA A 130 -15.61 -20.27 -21.27
N GLU A 131 -16.65 -21.02 -21.65
CA GLU A 131 -16.86 -21.45 -23.04
C GLU A 131 -17.02 -20.25 -23.99
N PHE A 132 -17.76 -19.21 -23.59
CA PHE A 132 -17.91 -17.99 -24.40
C PHE A 132 -16.59 -17.24 -24.60
N LEU A 133 -15.78 -17.07 -23.54
CA LEU A 133 -14.47 -16.41 -23.64
C LEU A 133 -13.50 -17.18 -24.54
N SER A 134 -13.50 -18.51 -24.48
CA SER A 134 -12.68 -19.32 -25.39
C SER A 134 -13.04 -19.10 -26.86
N LYS A 135 -14.34 -19.08 -27.18
CA LYS A 135 -14.83 -18.81 -28.55
C LYS A 135 -14.46 -17.42 -29.04
N LEU A 136 -14.44 -16.42 -28.15
CA LEU A 136 -14.02 -15.05 -28.48
C LEU A 136 -12.52 -14.91 -28.73
N MET A 137 -11.69 -15.61 -27.95
CA MET A 137 -10.23 -15.65 -28.16
C MET A 137 -9.86 -16.26 -29.50
N ASP A 138 -10.64 -17.25 -29.97
CA ASP A 138 -10.48 -17.87 -31.28
C ASP A 138 -10.92 -16.97 -32.45
N THR A 139 -11.76 -15.94 -32.19
CA THR A 139 -12.30 -15.03 -33.22
C THR A 139 -11.61 -13.67 -33.32
N SER A 140 -10.65 -13.35 -32.44
CA SER A 140 -10.00 -12.02 -32.42
C SER A 140 -8.76 -11.95 -33.33
N THR A 141 -8.97 -11.98 -34.65
CA THR A 141 -8.09 -11.32 -35.62
C THR A 141 -8.95 -10.46 -36.56
N SER A 142 -8.70 -9.14 -36.53
CA SER A 142 -9.24 -8.08 -37.42
C SER A 142 -10.56 -7.40 -36.98
N ALA A 143 -10.46 -6.15 -36.50
CA ALA A 143 -11.03 -4.95 -37.16
C ALA A 143 -11.25 -3.78 -36.17
N ASP A 144 -10.69 -2.62 -36.52
CA ASP A 144 -10.93 -1.29 -35.94
C ASP A 144 -12.34 -0.76 -36.28
N VAL A 145 -12.96 0.01 -35.37
CA VAL A 145 -14.19 0.78 -35.67
C VAL A 145 -14.10 2.23 -35.16
N GLN A 146 -14.35 3.16 -36.08
CA GLN A 146 -14.48 4.61 -35.87
C GLN A 146 -15.87 5.00 -35.32
N GLN A 147 -15.91 5.97 -34.40
CA GLN A 147 -17.14 6.58 -33.86
C GLN A 147 -17.66 7.72 -34.74
N LYS A 148 -19.00 7.84 -34.83
CA LYS A 148 -19.73 9.07 -35.22
C LYS A 148 -20.92 9.31 -34.28
N GLU A 149 -21.04 10.54 -33.80
CA GLU A 149 -22.16 11.10 -33.01
C GLU A 149 -23.37 11.49 -33.89
N PRO A 150 -24.54 11.72 -33.27
CA PRO A 150 -25.27 12.98 -33.52
C PRO A 150 -25.91 13.65 -32.28
N LYS A 151 -26.21 14.96 -32.42
CA LYS A 151 -26.85 15.93 -31.49
C LYS A 151 -28.34 16.22 -31.81
N GLU A 152 -29.07 16.65 -30.75
CA GLU A 152 -30.20 17.63 -30.60
C GLU A 152 -31.38 17.65 -31.61
N ASP A 153 -32.65 17.95 -31.28
CA ASP A 153 -33.23 19.02 -30.44
C ASP A 153 -34.75 18.78 -30.19
N GLY A 154 -35.36 19.48 -29.22
CA GLY A 154 -36.80 19.81 -29.26
C GLY A 154 -37.58 19.88 -27.93
N ALA A 155 -37.76 21.10 -27.40
CA ALA A 155 -38.59 21.44 -26.23
C ALA A 155 -40.06 21.74 -26.58
N VAL A 156 -41.00 21.52 -25.64
CA VAL A 156 -42.26 22.29 -25.49
C VAL A 156 -42.72 22.31 -24.01
N GLU A 157 -43.00 23.51 -23.50
CA GLU A 157 -43.61 23.83 -22.21
C GLU A 157 -45.14 23.67 -22.24
N GLU A 158 -45.78 23.27 -21.13
CA GLU A 158 -47.12 23.75 -20.76
C GLU A 158 -47.28 23.82 -19.23
N GLU A 159 -47.63 25.01 -18.74
CA GLU A 159 -48.05 25.32 -17.36
C GLU A 159 -49.43 24.71 -17.04
N LYS A 160 -49.61 24.18 -15.82
CA LYS A 160 -50.93 24.01 -15.21
C LYS A 160 -50.95 24.35 -13.72
N GLU A 161 -51.96 25.15 -13.37
CA GLU A 161 -52.26 25.78 -12.09
C GLU A 161 -52.39 24.82 -10.89
N GLU A 162 -51.86 25.28 -9.75
CA GLU A 162 -51.95 24.63 -8.44
C GLU A 162 -53.37 24.71 -7.84
N LYS A 163 -53.97 23.54 -7.58
CA LYS A 163 -55.08 23.41 -6.62
C LYS A 163 -54.55 22.80 -5.33
N LYS A 164 -54.72 23.52 -4.21
CA LYS A 164 -54.42 23.05 -2.84
C LYS A 164 -55.24 21.81 -2.49
N THR A 165 -54.62 20.65 -2.60
CA THR A 165 -55.10 19.38 -2.06
C THR A 165 -54.48 19.09 -0.69
N LYS A 166 -55.27 18.55 0.23
CA LYS A 166 -54.81 18.06 1.54
C LYS A 166 -53.61 17.11 1.36
N GLU A 167 -52.53 17.35 2.10
CA GLU A 167 -51.37 16.45 2.13
C GLU A 167 -51.81 15.09 2.69
N VAL A 168 -51.76 14.08 1.83
CA VAL A 168 -51.85 12.68 2.21
C VAL A 168 -50.48 12.09 1.93
N GLU A 169 -49.76 11.65 2.96
CA GLU A 169 -48.53 10.91 2.78
C GLU A 169 -48.83 9.63 2.01
N LYS A 170 -48.35 9.53 0.76
CA LYS A 170 -48.50 8.35 -0.09
C LYS A 170 -47.12 7.77 -0.32
N THR A 171 -46.90 6.54 0.13
CA THR A 171 -45.63 5.83 -0.14
C THR A 171 -45.53 5.55 -1.63
N VAL A 172 -44.50 6.11 -2.28
CA VAL A 172 -44.12 5.81 -3.66
C VAL A 172 -42.81 5.04 -3.62
N TRP A 173 -42.74 3.94 -4.37
CA TRP A 173 -41.54 3.12 -4.50
C TRP A 173 -40.91 3.42 -5.86
N ASP A 174 -39.61 3.67 -5.88
CA ASP A 174 -38.84 3.88 -7.09
C ASP A 174 -37.52 3.10 -7.04
N TRP A 175 -36.89 2.91 -8.20
CA TRP A 175 -35.59 2.25 -8.31
C TRP A 175 -34.47 3.22 -7.91
N ASP A 176 -33.78 2.91 -6.83
CA ASP A 176 -32.58 3.65 -6.41
C ASP A 176 -31.31 2.99 -6.99
N ARG A 177 -30.43 3.82 -7.56
CA ARG A 177 -29.18 3.35 -8.14
C ARG A 177 -28.13 3.22 -7.03
N VAL A 178 -27.66 1.99 -6.82
CA VAL A 178 -26.68 1.69 -5.76
C VAL A 178 -25.23 1.93 -6.22
N ASN A 179 -24.90 1.66 -7.48
CA ASN A 179 -23.53 1.73 -8.01
C ASN A 179 -23.20 3.10 -8.62
N ASN A 180 -23.37 4.17 -7.83
CA ASN A 180 -23.12 5.55 -8.30
C ASN A 180 -21.62 5.86 -8.50
N VAL A 181 -20.75 5.09 -7.85
CA VAL A 181 -19.30 5.26 -7.93
C VAL A 181 -18.77 4.63 -9.23
N LYS A 182 -18.28 5.47 -10.14
CA LYS A 182 -17.66 5.00 -11.39
C LYS A 182 -16.26 4.42 -11.13
N PRO A 183 -15.85 3.35 -11.84
CA PRO A 183 -14.52 2.77 -11.70
C PRO A 183 -13.46 3.63 -12.38
N ILE A 184 -13.07 4.74 -11.75
CA ILE A 184 -12.13 5.70 -12.34
C ILE A 184 -10.73 5.12 -12.59
N TRP A 185 -10.36 4.04 -11.89
CA TRP A 185 -9.10 3.33 -12.09
C TRP A 185 -9.03 2.57 -13.43
N MET A 186 -10.16 2.42 -14.14
CA MET A 186 -10.22 1.81 -15.46
C MET A 186 -9.98 2.82 -16.59
N ARG A 187 -10.06 4.12 -16.29
CA ARG A 187 -9.83 5.21 -17.26
C ARG A 187 -8.35 5.59 -17.28
N LYS A 188 -7.90 6.23 -18.37
CA LYS A 188 -6.54 6.79 -18.40
C LYS A 188 -6.46 7.94 -17.39
N PRO A 189 -5.36 8.09 -16.63
CA PRO A 189 -5.24 9.17 -15.64
C PRO A 189 -5.48 10.58 -16.22
N SER A 190 -5.12 10.80 -17.48
CA SER A 190 -5.32 12.06 -18.20
C SER A 190 -6.78 12.37 -18.57
N GLN A 191 -7.69 11.43 -18.37
CA GLN A 191 -9.12 11.56 -18.67
C GLN A 191 -9.96 11.64 -17.40
N VAL A 192 -9.35 11.69 -16.22
CA VAL A 192 -10.05 11.73 -14.93
C VAL A 192 -9.78 13.08 -14.31
N GLU A 193 -10.86 13.81 -14.01
CA GLU A 193 -10.76 15.14 -13.40
C GLU A 193 -10.39 15.03 -11.90
N ALA A 194 -9.84 16.10 -11.33
CA ALA A 194 -9.38 16.11 -9.94
C ALA A 194 -10.53 15.83 -8.95
N GLU A 195 -11.70 16.40 -9.20
CA GLU A 195 -12.91 16.22 -8.39
C GLU A 195 -13.39 14.77 -8.38
N GLU A 196 -13.22 14.03 -9.48
CA GLU A 196 -13.60 12.62 -9.54
C GLU A 196 -12.72 11.76 -8.62
N TYR A 197 -11.43 12.11 -8.47
CA TYR A 197 -10.55 11.44 -7.50
C TYR A 197 -10.96 11.74 -6.06
N ASP A 198 -11.40 12.97 -5.77
CA ASP A 198 -11.85 13.38 -4.44
C ASP A 198 -13.16 12.65 -4.06
N GLU A 199 -14.13 12.62 -4.96
CA GLU A 199 -15.40 11.90 -4.77
C GLU A 199 -15.16 10.40 -4.60
N PHE A 200 -14.28 9.83 -5.43
CA PHE A 200 -13.91 8.43 -5.31
C PHE A 200 -13.27 8.13 -3.95
N TYR A 201 -12.32 8.96 -3.50
CA TYR A 201 -11.69 8.82 -2.18
C TYR A 201 -12.72 8.78 -1.06
N LYS A 202 -13.65 9.74 -1.02
CA LYS A 202 -14.71 9.81 0.01
C LYS A 202 -15.59 8.56 -0.02
N SER A 203 -15.93 8.09 -1.21
CA SER A 203 -16.78 6.91 -1.39
C SER A 203 -16.14 5.62 -0.83
N ILE A 204 -14.81 5.49 -0.87
CA ILE A 204 -14.13 4.27 -0.42
C ILE A 204 -13.62 4.33 1.02
N THR A 205 -13.40 5.53 1.59
CA THR A 205 -12.76 5.73 2.90
C THR A 205 -13.71 6.14 4.02
N LYS A 206 -14.96 6.54 3.72
CA LYS A 206 -15.90 7.18 4.66
C LYS A 206 -15.39 8.52 5.23
N ASP A 207 -14.29 9.04 4.70
CA ASP A 207 -13.77 10.37 5.04
C ASP A 207 -14.67 11.46 4.44
N THR A 208 -14.82 12.56 5.16
CA THR A 208 -15.57 13.73 4.70
C THR A 208 -14.66 14.75 4.01
N GLU A 209 -13.36 14.72 4.30
CA GLU A 209 -12.35 15.58 3.70
C GLU A 209 -11.83 15.04 2.36
N LYS A 210 -11.19 15.92 1.60
CA LYS A 210 -10.47 15.55 0.39
C LYS A 210 -9.12 14.92 0.77
N PRO A 211 -8.57 14.01 -0.03
CA PRO A 211 -7.24 13.47 0.23
C PRO A 211 -6.17 14.56 0.08
N LEU A 212 -5.02 14.40 0.75
CA LEU A 212 -3.87 15.29 0.59
C LEU A 212 -3.28 15.18 -0.82
N THR A 213 -3.14 13.95 -1.30
CA THR A 213 -2.63 13.65 -2.63
C THR A 213 -3.05 12.23 -3.05
N HIS A 214 -2.86 11.91 -4.32
CA HIS A 214 -3.13 10.59 -4.87
C HIS A 214 -2.12 10.21 -5.96
N VAL A 215 -2.05 8.91 -6.25
CA VAL A 215 -1.34 8.37 -7.40
C VAL A 215 -2.21 7.33 -8.08
N HIS A 216 -2.43 7.52 -9.39
CA HIS A 216 -3.13 6.58 -10.25
C HIS A 216 -2.12 5.97 -11.24
N PHE A 217 -2.02 4.65 -11.26
CA PHE A 217 -1.11 3.95 -12.16
C PHE A 217 -1.61 2.57 -12.58
N THR A 218 -1.08 2.10 -13.70
CA THR A 218 -1.12 0.69 -14.12
C THR A 218 0.26 0.09 -13.93
N ALA A 219 0.31 -1.11 -13.35
CA ALA A 219 1.49 -1.92 -13.19
C ALA A 219 1.44 -3.09 -14.17
N GLU A 220 2.51 -3.31 -14.92
CA GLU A 220 2.65 -4.37 -15.92
C GLU A 220 3.81 -5.33 -15.55
N GLY A 221 3.88 -6.51 -16.17
CA GLY A 221 4.94 -7.51 -15.95
C GLY A 221 4.38 -8.82 -15.39
N GLU A 222 5.01 -9.39 -14.36
CA GLU A 222 4.59 -10.68 -13.75
C GLU A 222 3.15 -10.65 -13.22
N VAL A 223 2.69 -9.48 -12.74
CA VAL A 223 1.30 -9.22 -12.39
C VAL A 223 0.89 -7.89 -12.99
N THR A 224 -0.22 -7.92 -13.73
CA THR A 224 -0.87 -6.73 -14.28
C THR A 224 -2.00 -6.29 -13.36
N PHE A 225 -1.97 -5.03 -12.93
CA PHE A 225 -3.04 -4.45 -12.12
C PHE A 225 -3.12 -2.93 -12.27
N ARG A 226 -4.30 -2.39 -12.02
CA ARG A 226 -4.57 -0.95 -11.94
C ARG A 226 -4.77 -0.57 -10.48
N SER A 227 -4.31 0.61 -10.08
CA SER A 227 -4.42 1.05 -8.69
C SER A 227 -4.50 2.56 -8.59
N ILE A 228 -5.29 3.00 -7.61
CA ILE A 228 -5.30 4.37 -7.11
C ILE A 228 -5.02 4.32 -5.62
N LEU A 229 -3.99 5.05 -5.21
CA LEU A 229 -3.57 5.16 -3.81
C LEU A 229 -3.63 6.62 -3.38
N TYR A 230 -4.00 6.83 -2.13
CA TYR A 230 -4.28 8.14 -1.53
C TYR A 230 -3.51 8.32 -0.23
N VAL A 231 -3.11 9.56 0.03
CA VAL A 231 -2.68 10.02 1.35
C VAL A 231 -3.84 10.79 1.97
N PRO A 232 -4.39 10.35 3.12
CA PRO A 232 -5.37 11.13 3.86
C PRO A 232 -4.81 12.50 4.26
N LYS A 233 -5.68 13.50 4.42
CA LYS A 233 -5.26 14.83 4.86
C LYS A 233 -4.80 14.88 6.31
N SER A 234 -5.42 14.06 7.17
CA SER A 234 -5.13 14.00 8.59
C SER A 234 -4.85 12.56 9.03
N SER A 235 -3.96 12.39 9.99
CA SER A 235 -3.71 11.10 10.63
C SER A 235 -4.90 10.66 11.49
N PRO A 236 -5.40 9.41 11.38
CA PRO A 236 -6.34 8.86 12.35
C PRO A 236 -5.79 8.93 13.78
N SER A 237 -6.61 9.34 14.75
CA SER A 237 -6.19 9.54 16.14
C SER A 237 -5.72 8.26 16.83
N ASP A 238 -6.17 7.09 16.36
CA ASP A 238 -5.86 5.77 16.86
C ASP A 238 -4.71 5.07 16.10
N MET A 239 -4.10 5.73 15.10
CA MET A 239 -3.10 5.10 14.21
C MET A 239 -1.97 4.42 14.98
N PHE A 240 -1.35 5.12 15.94
CA PHE A 240 -0.22 4.59 16.69
C PHE A 240 -0.64 3.65 17.83
N GLN A 241 -1.86 3.79 18.36
CA GLN A 241 -2.42 2.81 19.31
C GLN A 241 -2.68 1.45 18.65
N ASN A 242 -3.00 1.50 17.36
CA ASN A 242 -3.20 0.34 16.50
C ASN A 242 -1.95 0.01 15.67
N TYR A 243 -0.78 0.56 16.01
CA TYR A 243 0.44 0.29 15.25
C TYR A 243 0.78 -1.20 15.26
N GLY A 244 0.94 -1.77 14.07
CA GLY A 244 1.22 -3.18 13.88
C GLY A 244 0.00 -4.11 14.03
N LYS A 245 -1.19 -3.58 14.36
CA LYS A 245 -2.45 -4.30 14.16
C LYS A 245 -2.83 -4.29 12.69
N PHE A 246 -3.72 -5.20 12.34
CA PHE A 246 -4.29 -5.26 11.00
C PHE A 246 -5.21 -4.05 10.76
N VAL A 247 -5.10 -3.40 9.60
CA VAL A 247 -5.92 -2.24 9.24
C VAL A 247 -6.35 -2.32 7.77
N GLU A 248 -7.66 -2.20 7.54
CA GLU A 248 -8.36 -2.38 6.26
C GLU A 248 -8.29 -1.12 5.38
N ASN A 249 -7.12 -0.83 4.80
CA ASN A 249 -6.91 0.44 4.12
C ASN A 249 -6.82 0.33 2.59
N ILE A 250 -6.53 -0.87 2.08
CA ILE A 250 -6.44 -1.15 0.65
C ILE A 250 -7.46 -2.23 0.30
N LYS A 251 -8.39 -1.90 -0.62
CA LYS A 251 -9.39 -2.85 -1.10
C LYS A 251 -8.88 -3.58 -2.34
N LEU A 252 -8.90 -4.90 -2.32
CA LEU A 252 -8.52 -5.73 -3.46
C LEU A 252 -9.76 -6.09 -4.29
N TYR A 253 -9.67 -5.82 -5.58
CA TYR A 253 -10.63 -6.19 -6.60
C TYR A 253 -9.98 -7.14 -7.60
N VAL A 254 -10.78 -8.05 -8.12
CA VAL A 254 -10.42 -8.86 -9.28
C VAL A 254 -11.53 -8.76 -10.29
N ARG A 255 -11.21 -8.28 -11.50
CA ARG A 255 -12.19 -7.99 -12.55
C ARG A 255 -13.33 -7.10 -12.05
N ARG A 256 -13.00 -6.06 -11.28
CA ARG A 256 -13.95 -5.11 -10.65
C ARG A 256 -14.86 -5.73 -9.58
N VAL A 257 -14.68 -7.00 -9.21
CA VAL A 257 -15.39 -7.64 -8.11
C VAL A 257 -14.57 -7.51 -6.85
N PHE A 258 -15.18 -7.00 -5.78
CA PHE A 258 -14.54 -6.91 -4.47
C PHE A 258 -14.22 -8.31 -3.95
N ILE A 259 -12.96 -8.52 -3.57
CA ILE A 259 -12.47 -9.78 -3.03
C ILE A 259 -12.34 -9.69 -1.52
N THR A 260 -11.52 -8.75 -1.05
CA THR A 260 -11.30 -8.51 0.38
C THR A 260 -10.52 -7.22 0.60
N ASP A 261 -10.71 -6.60 1.75
CA ASP A 261 -9.89 -5.55 2.36
C ASP A 261 -9.06 -6.09 3.54
N ASP A 262 -9.30 -7.35 3.94
CA ASP A 262 -8.53 -8.13 4.90
C ASP A 262 -7.26 -8.70 4.24
N PHE A 263 -6.34 -7.81 3.88
CA PHE A 263 -5.05 -8.19 3.31
C PHE A 263 -3.88 -7.68 4.14
N ALA A 264 -3.51 -8.47 5.16
CA ALA A 264 -2.23 -8.29 5.83
C ALA A 264 -1.11 -8.29 4.79
N ASP A 265 -0.13 -7.41 4.95
CA ASP A 265 1.08 -7.30 4.11
C ASP A 265 0.97 -6.63 2.73
N MET A 266 -0.16 -6.07 2.31
CA MET A 266 -0.21 -5.31 1.03
C MET A 266 0.66 -4.05 1.05
N LEU A 267 0.76 -3.41 2.20
CA LEU A 267 1.69 -2.33 2.48
C LEU A 267 2.41 -2.60 3.80
N PRO A 268 3.67 -2.12 3.96
CA PRO A 268 4.37 -2.19 5.22
C PRO A 268 3.68 -1.32 6.28
N LYS A 269 3.89 -1.65 7.56
CA LYS A 269 3.24 -0.99 8.72
C LYS A 269 3.41 0.53 8.72
N TYR A 270 4.61 0.99 8.36
CA TYR A 270 4.89 2.42 8.27
C TYR A 270 4.09 3.15 7.17
N LEU A 271 3.50 2.45 6.19
CA LEU A 271 2.59 3.00 5.17
C LEU A 271 1.12 2.63 5.42
N SER A 272 0.76 2.21 6.63
CA SER A 272 -0.62 1.83 6.95
C SER A 272 -1.61 2.99 6.77
N PHE A 273 -1.18 4.24 6.74
CA PHE A 273 -2.05 5.39 6.48
C PHE A 273 -2.52 5.50 5.02
N ILE A 274 -1.87 4.82 4.07
CA ILE A 274 -2.26 4.88 2.66
C ILE A 274 -3.62 4.20 2.46
N ARG A 275 -4.52 4.88 1.75
CA ARG A 275 -5.85 4.37 1.38
C ARG A 275 -5.90 4.08 -0.10
N GLY A 276 -6.75 3.15 -0.55
CA GLY A 276 -6.94 2.98 -1.98
C GLY A 276 -7.46 1.62 -2.40
N ILE A 277 -7.29 1.34 -3.69
CA ILE A 277 -7.76 0.11 -4.32
C ILE A 277 -6.69 -0.49 -5.22
N VAL A 278 -6.75 -1.80 -5.39
CA VAL A 278 -5.96 -2.57 -6.37
C VAL A 278 -6.92 -3.45 -7.13
N ASP A 279 -6.96 -3.33 -8.46
CA ASP A 279 -7.80 -4.16 -9.33
C ASP A 279 -6.93 -4.90 -10.35
N SER A 280 -7.08 -6.22 -10.42
CA SER A 280 -6.32 -7.07 -11.34
C SER A 280 -7.25 -8.02 -12.09
N ASP A 281 -7.01 -8.23 -13.38
CA ASP A 281 -7.79 -9.14 -14.20
C ASP A 281 -7.27 -10.60 -14.14
N ASP A 282 -6.05 -10.78 -13.61
CA ASP A 282 -5.21 -11.99 -13.77
C ASP A 282 -4.87 -12.72 -12.46
N LEU A 283 -5.45 -12.30 -11.32
CA LEU A 283 -5.13 -12.92 -10.03
C LEU A 283 -5.84 -14.27 -9.86
N PRO A 284 -5.11 -15.36 -9.50
CA PRO A 284 -5.71 -16.66 -9.22
C PRO A 284 -6.45 -16.62 -7.88
N LEU A 285 -7.78 -16.60 -7.96
CA LEU A 285 -8.66 -16.66 -6.79
C LEU A 285 -8.85 -18.10 -6.30
N ASN A 286 -9.03 -18.26 -5.00
CA ASN A 286 -9.50 -19.53 -4.45
C ASN A 286 -10.98 -19.77 -4.79
N VAL A 287 -11.47 -20.98 -4.51
CA VAL A 287 -12.85 -21.37 -4.85
C VAL A 287 -13.89 -20.50 -4.11
N SER A 288 -13.59 -20.04 -2.88
CA SER A 288 -14.48 -19.12 -2.16
C SER A 288 -14.44 -17.68 -2.71
N ARG A 289 -13.42 -17.34 -3.52
CA ARG A 289 -13.07 -15.97 -3.95
C ARG A 289 -13.00 -14.99 -2.77
N GLU A 290 -12.55 -15.47 -1.61
CA GLU A 290 -12.32 -14.66 -0.40
C GLU A 290 -10.82 -14.57 -0.08
N ASN A 291 -10.01 -15.54 -0.52
CA ASN A 291 -8.57 -15.55 -0.31
C ASN A 291 -7.82 -15.80 -1.64
N LEU A 292 -6.59 -15.30 -1.74
CA LEU A 292 -5.73 -15.56 -2.89
C LEU A 292 -4.99 -16.90 -2.74
N GLN A 293 -4.89 -17.68 -3.82
CA GLN A 293 -4.20 -18.98 -3.80
C GLN A 293 -2.67 -18.87 -3.76
N GLN A 294 -2.09 -17.78 -4.28
CA GLN A 294 -0.64 -17.64 -4.45
C GLN A 294 -0.05 -16.43 -3.72
N HIS A 295 0.63 -16.68 -2.59
CA HIS A 295 1.30 -15.63 -1.80
C HIS A 295 2.47 -14.93 -2.52
N LYS A 296 3.03 -15.51 -3.60
CA LYS A 296 4.18 -14.91 -4.31
C LYS A 296 3.81 -13.64 -5.06
N LEU A 297 2.68 -13.65 -5.78
CA LEU A 297 2.19 -12.50 -6.57
C LEU A 297 1.92 -11.28 -5.70
N LEU A 298 1.42 -11.50 -4.47
CA LEU A 298 1.21 -10.43 -3.49
C LEU A 298 2.49 -9.69 -3.11
N LYS A 299 3.62 -10.40 -2.98
CA LYS A 299 4.92 -9.75 -2.70
C LYS A 299 5.34 -8.83 -3.83
N VAL A 300 5.03 -9.21 -5.08
CA VAL A 300 5.30 -8.39 -6.28
C VAL A 300 4.41 -7.15 -6.28
N ILE A 301 3.11 -7.32 -6.02
CA ILE A 301 2.16 -6.21 -5.88
C ILE A 301 2.64 -5.24 -4.79
N ARG A 302 2.91 -5.72 -3.57
CA ARG A 302 3.44 -4.92 -2.46
C ARG A 302 4.65 -4.08 -2.87
N LYS A 303 5.66 -4.69 -3.51
CA LYS A 303 6.86 -3.98 -3.96
C LYS A 303 6.52 -2.84 -4.94
N LYS A 304 5.60 -3.08 -5.89
CA LYS A 304 5.16 -2.05 -6.84
C LYS A 304 4.36 -0.94 -6.15
N LEU A 305 3.46 -1.28 -5.23
CA LEU A 305 2.69 -0.32 -4.43
C LEU A 305 3.62 0.58 -3.60
N VAL A 306 4.52 -0.01 -2.80
CA VAL A 306 5.50 0.74 -1.99
C VAL A 306 6.33 1.66 -2.86
N ARG A 307 6.79 1.18 -4.02
CA ARG A 307 7.56 2.01 -4.94
C ARG A 307 6.78 3.24 -5.39
N LYS A 308 5.52 3.06 -5.81
CA LYS A 308 4.65 4.14 -6.29
C LYS A 308 4.25 5.11 -5.19
N VAL A 309 4.00 4.63 -3.97
CA VAL A 309 3.77 5.50 -2.81
C VAL A 309 4.99 6.38 -2.55
N LEU A 310 6.20 5.80 -2.49
CA LEU A 310 7.41 6.59 -2.24
C LEU A 310 7.73 7.56 -3.39
N ASP A 311 7.41 7.20 -4.64
CA ASP A 311 7.53 8.13 -5.78
C ASP A 311 6.52 9.27 -5.71
N MET A 312 5.30 9.01 -5.23
CA MET A 312 4.28 10.03 -4.97
C MET A 312 4.73 10.99 -3.86
N LEU A 313 5.17 10.46 -2.71
CA LEU A 313 5.63 11.27 -1.57
C LEU A 313 6.85 12.14 -1.92
N LYS A 314 7.76 11.63 -2.77
CA LYS A 314 8.92 12.40 -3.23
C LYS A 314 8.54 13.66 -4.05
N LYS A 315 7.38 13.65 -4.70
CA LYS A 315 6.91 14.77 -5.54
C LYS A 315 6.17 15.85 -4.73
N LEU A 316 5.97 15.64 -3.43
CA LEU A 316 5.35 16.63 -2.58
C LEU A 316 6.31 17.80 -2.35
N GLU A 317 5.82 19.02 -2.53
CA GLU A 317 6.58 20.27 -2.39
C GLU A 317 5.73 21.34 -1.69
N GLY A 318 6.39 22.35 -1.13
CA GLY A 318 5.73 23.48 -0.46
C GLY A 318 4.77 23.04 0.65
N THR A 319 3.61 23.71 0.71
CA THR A 319 2.61 23.49 1.77
C THR A 319 2.08 22.06 1.80
N LEU A 320 1.98 21.37 0.66
CA LEU A 320 1.55 19.97 0.61
C LEU A 320 2.53 19.04 1.32
N PHE A 321 3.83 19.30 1.18
CA PHE A 321 4.84 18.55 1.91
C PHE A 321 4.80 18.87 3.41
N ASP A 322 4.61 20.14 3.77
CA ASP A 322 4.55 20.56 5.17
C ASP A 322 3.36 19.94 5.90
N ASP A 323 2.17 19.93 5.26
CA ASP A 323 0.97 19.26 5.76
C ASP A 323 1.20 17.74 5.90
N PHE A 324 1.80 17.11 4.90
CA PHE A 324 2.18 15.69 4.96
C PHE A 324 3.11 15.40 6.14
N TRP A 325 4.16 16.21 6.29
CA TRP A 325 5.20 15.99 7.29
C TRP A 325 4.65 16.15 8.70
N LYS A 326 3.77 17.14 8.91
CA LYS A 326 3.09 17.36 10.19
C LYS A 326 2.30 16.12 10.64
N GLU A 327 1.60 15.47 9.72
CA GLU A 327 0.72 14.34 10.05
C GLU A 327 1.44 12.99 10.06
N PHE A 328 2.43 12.79 9.18
CA PHE A 328 3.01 11.46 8.89
C PHE A 328 4.54 11.37 9.02
N SER A 329 5.22 12.36 9.61
CA SER A 329 6.68 12.32 9.84
C SER A 329 7.11 11.10 10.64
N THR A 330 6.39 10.75 11.72
CA THR A 330 6.66 9.57 12.54
C THR A 330 6.59 8.29 11.71
N ASN A 331 5.64 8.17 10.78
CA ASN A 331 5.55 7.03 9.86
C ASN A 331 6.80 6.91 8.98
N ILE A 332 7.29 8.02 8.43
CA ILE A 332 8.52 8.01 7.63
C ILE A 332 9.72 7.59 8.48
N LYS A 333 9.83 8.10 9.70
CA LYS A 333 10.90 7.75 10.66
C LYS A 333 10.84 6.26 11.05
N LEU A 334 9.64 5.70 11.24
CA LEU A 334 9.44 4.26 11.45
C LEU A 334 9.89 3.45 10.22
N GLY A 335 9.57 3.92 9.01
CA GLY A 335 10.01 3.28 7.77
C GLY A 335 11.53 3.19 7.62
N ILE A 336 12.28 4.19 8.10
CA ILE A 336 13.75 4.18 8.10
C ILE A 336 14.31 3.00 8.91
N MET A 337 13.67 2.71 10.03
CA MET A 337 14.06 1.64 10.95
C MET A 337 13.62 0.27 10.42
N GLU A 338 12.41 0.18 9.88
CA GLU A 338 11.76 -1.08 9.52
C GLU A 338 12.03 -1.56 8.08
N ASP A 339 12.35 -0.66 7.14
CA ASP A 339 12.55 -0.99 5.72
C ASP A 339 13.96 -0.60 5.22
N PRO A 340 14.97 -1.46 5.47
CA PRO A 340 16.32 -1.26 4.95
C PRO A 340 16.38 -1.10 3.43
N SER A 341 15.46 -1.73 2.69
CA SER A 341 15.47 -1.73 1.22
C SER A 341 15.06 -0.40 0.62
N ASN A 342 14.23 0.38 1.32
CA ASN A 342 13.79 1.71 0.91
C ASN A 342 14.38 2.85 1.75
N ARG A 343 15.23 2.54 2.74
CA ARG A 343 15.84 3.51 3.67
C ARG A 343 16.43 4.74 3.00
N ILE A 344 17.19 4.57 1.91
CA ILE A 344 17.81 5.70 1.18
C ILE A 344 16.74 6.62 0.58
N ARG A 345 15.65 6.07 0.04
CA ARG A 345 14.55 6.86 -0.55
C ARG A 345 13.76 7.58 0.54
N LEU A 346 13.50 6.89 1.66
CA LEU A 346 12.84 7.47 2.83
C LEU A 346 13.70 8.59 3.47
N ALA A 347 15.03 8.44 3.51
CA ALA A 347 15.92 9.39 4.16
C ALA A 347 15.86 10.78 3.50
N LYS A 348 15.61 10.82 2.18
CA LYS A 348 15.42 12.06 1.42
C LYS A 348 14.13 12.81 1.79
N LEU A 349 13.16 12.13 2.37
CA LEU A 349 11.92 12.74 2.89
C LEU A 349 12.10 13.30 4.29
N LEU A 350 13.16 12.94 5.02
CA LEU A 350 13.35 13.41 6.39
C LEU A 350 13.50 14.94 6.43
N ARG A 351 12.86 15.56 7.41
CA ARG A 351 13.05 16.96 7.77
C ARG A 351 13.34 17.09 9.25
N PHE A 352 14.28 17.96 9.58
CA PHE A 352 14.67 18.24 10.96
C PHE A 352 14.81 19.73 11.19
N ALA A 353 14.58 20.15 12.43
CA ALA A 353 14.95 21.49 12.83
C ALA A 353 16.50 21.57 12.85
N SER A 354 17.10 22.68 12.45
CA SER A 354 18.56 22.84 12.41
C SER A 354 19.03 24.18 12.97
N SER A 355 20.29 24.30 13.38
CA SER A 355 20.89 25.58 13.81
C SER A 355 20.96 26.64 12.70
N ASN A 356 20.77 26.26 11.44
CA ASN A 356 20.78 27.18 10.29
C ASN A 356 19.54 28.08 10.21
N ASP A 357 18.37 27.59 10.63
CA ASP A 357 17.10 28.32 10.60
C ASP A 357 16.30 28.02 11.88
N LYS A 358 15.65 29.05 12.44
CA LYS A 358 14.91 28.92 13.71
C LYS A 358 13.51 28.35 13.54
N GLU A 359 12.92 28.50 12.37
CA GLU A 359 11.52 28.16 12.13
C GLU A 359 11.40 27.05 11.08
N LYS A 360 12.23 27.10 10.03
CA LYS A 360 12.14 26.15 8.93
C LYS A 360 12.87 24.86 9.24
N LEU A 361 12.21 23.74 8.93
CA LEU A 361 12.87 22.45 8.88
C LEU A 361 13.75 22.36 7.64
N THR A 362 14.82 21.59 7.71
CA THR A 362 15.73 21.32 6.59
C THR A 362 15.78 19.84 6.26
N SER A 363 16.01 19.52 4.98
CA SER A 363 16.29 18.15 4.57
C SER A 363 17.75 17.76 4.85
N LEU A 364 18.02 16.46 4.87
CA LEU A 364 19.40 15.97 4.91
C LEU A 364 20.19 16.37 3.66
N THR A 365 19.55 16.47 2.50
CA THR A 365 20.18 16.94 1.26
C THR A 365 20.65 18.39 1.41
N ASP A 366 19.77 19.29 1.86
CA ASP A 366 20.14 20.71 1.97
C ASP A 366 21.21 20.91 3.07
N TYR A 367 21.19 20.10 4.13
CA TYR A 367 22.27 20.09 5.12
C TYR A 367 23.60 19.74 4.44
N VAL A 368 23.64 18.66 3.64
CA VAL A 368 24.84 18.21 2.94
C VAL A 368 25.36 19.27 1.96
N GLU A 369 24.47 19.95 1.25
CA GLU A 369 24.83 21.04 0.33
C GLU A 369 25.47 22.24 1.04
N ARG A 370 25.08 22.50 2.29
CA ARG A 370 25.65 23.56 3.13
C ARG A 370 26.83 23.10 3.99
N MET A 371 27.25 21.83 3.90
CA MET A 371 28.41 21.36 4.64
C MET A 371 29.66 22.10 4.22
N LYS A 372 30.53 22.35 5.20
CA LYS A 372 31.81 23.01 4.94
C LYS A 372 32.77 22.12 4.17
N GLU A 373 33.73 22.76 3.52
CA GLU A 373 34.89 22.08 2.95
C GLU A 373 35.58 21.22 4.04
N LYS A 374 35.84 19.94 3.72
CA LYS A 374 36.41 18.93 4.64
C LYS A 374 35.50 18.46 5.78
N GLN A 375 34.24 18.90 5.85
CA GLN A 375 33.28 18.29 6.77
C GLN A 375 32.86 16.91 6.24
N ASP A 376 33.03 15.88 7.05
CA ASP A 376 32.74 14.48 6.74
C ASP A 376 31.58 13.89 7.57
N LYS A 377 31.12 14.62 8.58
CA LYS A 377 30.07 14.22 9.52
C LYS A 377 28.87 15.17 9.51
N ILE A 378 27.67 14.60 9.61
CA ILE A 378 26.42 15.32 9.90
C ILE A 378 26.27 15.41 11.42
N TYR A 379 26.37 16.61 11.96
CA TYR A 379 26.26 16.84 13.40
C TYR A 379 24.80 16.93 13.82
N TYR A 380 24.45 16.25 14.91
CA TYR A 380 23.11 16.33 15.48
C TYR A 380 23.12 16.27 17.00
N MET A 381 22.07 16.83 17.60
CA MET A 381 21.77 16.73 19.02
C MET A 381 20.32 16.30 19.22
N ALA A 382 20.08 15.39 20.16
CA ALA A 382 18.75 14.98 20.58
C ALA A 382 18.42 15.51 21.99
N GLY A 383 17.17 15.89 22.20
CA GLY A 383 16.66 16.38 23.48
C GLY A 383 15.13 16.46 23.49
N THR A 384 14.55 17.04 24.54
CA THR A 384 13.09 17.09 24.73
C THR A 384 12.43 18.26 24.03
N SER A 385 13.19 19.31 23.71
CA SER A 385 12.68 20.50 23.04
C SER A 385 13.76 21.22 22.25
N ARG A 386 13.34 22.01 21.26
CA ARG A 386 14.23 22.87 20.46
C ARG A 386 15.06 23.81 21.35
N LYS A 387 14.43 24.42 22.35
CA LYS A 387 15.08 25.34 23.28
C LYS A 387 16.22 24.67 24.06
N GLU A 388 16.01 23.45 24.55
CA GLU A 388 17.00 22.69 25.30
C GLU A 388 18.24 22.39 24.45
N VAL A 389 18.04 21.85 23.24
CA VAL A 389 19.14 21.44 22.37
C VAL A 389 19.90 22.65 21.79
N GLU A 390 19.22 23.77 21.52
CA GLU A 390 19.85 25.01 21.07
C GLU A 390 20.76 25.64 22.12
N SER A 391 20.32 25.63 23.39
CA SER A 391 21.09 26.19 24.50
C SER A 391 22.11 25.21 25.09
N SER A 392 22.29 24.04 24.47
CA SER A 392 23.12 23.00 25.04
C SER A 392 24.61 23.35 24.97
N PRO A 393 25.39 23.01 26.01
CA PRO A 393 26.85 23.08 25.96
C PRO A 393 27.48 22.34 24.77
N PHE A 394 26.83 21.29 24.25
CA PHE A 394 27.40 20.45 23.19
C PHE A 394 27.42 21.12 21.82
N VAL A 395 26.58 22.12 21.60
CA VAL A 395 26.43 22.78 20.29
C VAL A 395 27.20 24.09 20.21
N GLU A 396 27.58 24.68 21.36
CA GLU A 396 28.19 26.01 21.47
C GLU A 396 29.34 26.23 20.48
N ARG A 397 30.38 25.37 20.51
CA ARG A 397 31.56 25.59 19.68
C ARG A 397 31.34 25.24 18.22
N LEU A 398 30.48 24.26 17.92
CA LEU A 398 30.11 23.93 16.54
C LEU A 398 29.43 25.13 15.88
N ILE A 399 28.42 25.69 16.54
CA ILE A 399 27.69 26.87 16.07
C ILE A 399 28.62 28.09 16.00
N ALA A 400 29.44 28.32 17.03
CA ALA A 400 30.40 29.45 17.04
C ALA A 400 31.42 29.35 15.90
N LYS A 401 31.83 28.14 15.52
CA LYS A 401 32.66 27.92 14.33
C LYS A 401 31.87 27.97 13.03
N GLY A 402 30.53 28.00 13.06
CA GLY A 402 29.65 28.05 11.89
C GLY A 402 29.30 26.69 11.30
N TYR A 403 29.46 25.59 12.05
CA TYR A 403 28.94 24.29 11.64
C TYR A 403 27.44 24.21 11.91
N GLU A 404 26.71 23.60 10.97
CA GLU A 404 25.29 23.32 11.13
C GLU A 404 25.07 22.09 12.04
N VAL A 405 24.10 22.17 12.95
CA VAL A 405 23.71 21.06 13.84
C VAL A 405 22.22 20.78 13.68
N LEU A 406 21.87 19.54 13.38
CA LEU A 406 20.48 19.07 13.38
C LEU A 406 19.97 18.90 14.81
N PHE A 407 18.73 19.29 15.05
CA PHE A 407 18.07 19.19 16.33
C PHE A 407 16.91 18.21 16.26
N LEU A 408 17.05 17.15 17.05
CA LEU A 408 16.11 16.06 17.16
C LEU A 408 15.30 16.25 18.44
N THR A 409 13.99 16.42 18.29
CA THR A 409 13.11 16.81 19.41
C THR A 409 12.00 15.79 19.65
N GLU A 410 11.83 14.81 18.77
CA GLU A 410 10.88 13.73 18.95
C GLU A 410 11.57 12.48 19.48
N ALA A 411 10.85 11.67 20.26
CA ALA A 411 11.39 10.45 20.86
C ALA A 411 11.89 9.44 19.81
N VAL A 412 11.25 9.40 18.63
CA VAL A 412 11.62 8.48 17.54
C VAL A 412 12.86 8.92 16.77
N ASP A 413 13.23 10.21 16.83
CA ASP A 413 14.28 10.78 15.99
C ASP A 413 15.65 10.14 16.19
N GLU A 414 16.02 9.91 17.45
CA GLU A 414 17.34 9.37 17.77
C GLU A 414 17.47 7.92 17.32
N TYR A 415 16.42 7.11 17.45
CA TYR A 415 16.38 5.76 16.88
C TYR A 415 16.43 5.78 15.35
N CYS A 416 15.67 6.70 14.74
CA CYS A 416 15.64 6.88 13.28
C CYS A 416 17.06 7.12 12.74
N LEU A 417 17.80 8.10 13.28
CA LEU A 417 19.17 8.35 12.83
C LEU A 417 20.14 7.21 13.19
N GLN A 418 20.00 6.56 14.35
CA GLN A 418 20.87 5.44 14.72
C GLN A 418 20.72 4.22 13.78
N SER A 419 19.54 4.04 13.19
CA SER A 419 19.31 2.97 12.21
C SER A 419 19.91 3.26 10.82
N MET A 420 20.44 4.46 10.61
CA MET A 420 21.12 4.88 9.39
C MET A 420 22.63 5.06 9.64
N PRO A 421 23.49 4.25 8.99
CA PRO A 421 24.95 4.42 9.14
C PRO A 421 25.47 5.76 8.61
N GLU A 422 24.95 6.20 7.46
CA GLU A 422 25.37 7.39 6.74
C GLU A 422 24.28 7.88 5.78
N PHE A 423 24.42 9.12 5.32
CA PHE A 423 23.61 9.72 4.26
C PHE A 423 24.53 10.44 3.27
N ASP A 424 24.41 10.13 1.97
CA ASP A 424 25.29 10.63 0.91
C ASP A 424 26.80 10.54 1.25
N GLY A 425 27.20 9.41 1.85
CA GLY A 425 28.58 9.11 2.25
C GLY A 425 29.06 9.86 3.51
N LYS A 426 28.17 10.61 4.19
CA LYS A 426 28.46 11.36 5.42
C LYS A 426 27.91 10.63 6.62
N LYS A 427 28.77 10.37 7.61
CA LYS A 427 28.38 9.67 8.85
C LYS A 427 27.65 10.62 9.79
N PHE A 428 26.71 10.10 10.57
CA PHE A 428 26.05 10.88 11.63
C PHE A 428 26.92 10.93 12.90
N GLN A 429 27.01 12.10 13.52
CA GLN A 429 27.75 12.31 14.76
C GLN A 429 26.87 13.00 15.80
N ASN A 430 26.51 12.27 16.85
CA ASN A 430 25.85 12.84 18.02
C ASN A 430 26.87 13.71 18.78
N VAL A 431 26.56 14.99 18.97
CA VAL A 431 27.45 15.96 19.64
C VAL A 431 27.49 15.78 21.16
N ALA A 432 26.53 15.06 21.73
CA ALA A 432 26.50 14.68 23.15
C ALA A 432 27.28 13.38 23.45
N LYS A 433 27.87 12.74 22.42
CA LYS A 433 28.71 11.55 22.56
C LYS A 433 30.21 11.84 22.42
N GLU A 434 31.03 10.87 22.80
CA GLU A 434 32.46 10.83 22.51
C GLU A 434 32.74 10.70 21.00
N GLY A 435 33.94 11.09 20.58
CA GLY A 435 34.39 11.01 19.17
C GLY A 435 34.12 12.26 18.32
N LEU A 436 33.71 13.37 18.93
CA LEU A 436 33.57 14.66 18.26
C LEU A 436 34.94 15.32 18.07
N THR A 437 35.29 15.56 16.81
CA THR A 437 36.48 16.33 16.42
C THR A 437 36.02 17.51 15.58
N ILE A 438 36.23 18.74 16.05
CA ILE A 438 35.71 19.96 15.40
C ILE A 438 36.75 20.60 14.47
N ASP A 439 38.03 20.50 14.83
CA ASP A 439 39.14 21.12 14.12
C ASP A 439 40.35 20.19 14.16
N ALA A 440 40.70 19.66 12.99
CA ALA A 440 41.80 18.72 12.83
C ALA A 440 43.08 19.39 12.30
N SER A 441 43.16 20.73 12.31
CA SER A 441 44.39 21.43 11.94
C SER A 441 45.50 21.17 12.95
N GLU A 442 46.76 21.13 12.48
CA GLU A 442 47.92 20.91 13.36
C GLU A 442 47.99 21.95 14.48
N LYS A 443 47.73 23.23 14.19
CA LYS A 443 47.66 24.29 15.19
C LYS A 443 46.61 24.02 16.28
N ALA A 444 45.42 23.53 15.91
CA ALA A 444 44.38 23.21 16.88
C ALA A 444 44.76 21.98 17.72
N LYS A 445 45.40 20.97 17.13
CA LYS A 445 45.92 19.79 17.85
C LYS A 445 47.00 20.17 18.85
N GLU A 446 47.95 21.03 18.46
CA GLU A 446 49.00 21.53 19.35
C GLU A 446 48.43 22.31 20.54
N ALA A 447 47.51 23.25 20.28
CA ALA A 447 46.84 24.02 21.33
C ALA A 447 46.03 23.12 22.28
N TYR A 448 45.34 22.12 21.73
CA TYR A 448 44.59 21.16 22.53
C TYR A 448 45.51 20.27 23.39
N SER A 449 46.62 19.78 22.83
CA SER A 449 47.61 19.01 23.58
C SER A 449 48.28 19.81 24.70
N ALA A 450 48.52 21.11 24.49
CA ALA A 450 49.01 22.00 25.54
C ALA A 450 48.01 22.11 26.70
N LEU A 451 46.72 22.28 26.41
CA LEU A 451 45.66 22.32 27.42
C LEU A 451 45.52 20.98 28.16
N GLU A 452 45.60 19.85 27.46
CA GLU A 452 45.59 18.53 28.10
C GLU A 452 46.73 18.38 29.11
N LYS A 453 47.94 18.83 28.77
CA LYS A 453 49.09 18.82 29.69
C LYS A 453 48.91 19.77 30.88
N GLU A 454 48.43 20.99 30.62
CA GLU A 454 48.19 22.00 31.65
C GLU A 454 47.16 21.53 32.68
N TYR A 455 46.03 20.99 32.22
CA TYR A 455 44.93 20.55 33.08
C TYR A 455 45.02 19.09 33.54
N GLN A 456 46.08 18.36 33.18
CA GLN A 456 46.25 16.96 33.58
C GLN A 456 46.14 16.74 35.10
N PRO A 457 46.71 17.60 35.98
CA PRO A 457 46.56 17.44 37.43
C PRO A 457 45.10 17.54 37.87
N LEU A 458 44.35 18.51 37.33
CA LEU A 458 42.93 18.71 37.65
C LEU A 458 42.08 17.54 37.18
N VAL A 459 42.28 17.10 35.93
CA VAL A 459 41.56 15.98 35.34
C VAL A 459 41.83 14.67 36.10
N SER A 460 43.09 14.45 36.50
CA SER A 460 43.46 13.28 37.30
C SER A 460 42.81 13.31 38.69
N TRP A 461 42.80 14.47 39.35
CA TRP A 461 42.13 14.64 40.63
C TRP A 461 40.61 14.45 40.54
N LEU A 462 39.95 15.01 39.51
CA LEU A 462 38.52 14.81 39.29
C LEU A 462 38.17 13.33 39.10
N THR A 463 38.98 12.62 38.31
CA THR A 463 38.75 11.20 38.01
C THR A 463 39.02 10.29 39.20
N ALA A 464 40.15 10.48 39.90
CA ALA A 464 40.59 9.59 40.96
C ALA A 464 40.00 9.91 42.34
N THR A 465 39.58 11.16 42.56
CA THR A 465 39.21 11.66 43.90
C THR A 465 37.89 12.43 43.89
N GLY A 466 37.82 13.56 43.17
CA GLY A 466 36.73 14.54 43.32
C GLY A 466 35.35 14.03 42.88
N LEU A 467 35.31 13.21 41.82
CA LEU A 467 34.10 12.60 41.26
C LEU A 467 34.24 11.09 41.12
N LYS A 468 35.08 10.48 41.96
CA LYS A 468 35.29 9.04 41.98
C LYS A 468 33.95 8.32 42.10
N ASP A 469 33.78 7.23 41.36
CA ASP A 469 32.57 6.40 41.31
C ASP A 469 31.32 7.09 40.70
N LEU A 470 31.40 8.39 40.37
CA LEU A 470 30.32 9.14 39.71
C LEU A 470 30.53 9.32 38.20
N ILE A 471 31.80 9.35 37.75
CA ILE A 471 32.18 9.48 36.35
C ILE A 471 33.19 8.40 35.96
N GLU A 472 33.22 8.01 34.69
CA GLU A 472 34.23 7.09 34.16
C GLU A 472 35.60 7.77 34.01
N LYS A 473 35.61 8.99 33.46
CA LYS A 473 36.81 9.81 33.27
C LYS A 473 36.46 11.29 33.13
N ALA A 474 37.33 12.17 33.61
CA ALA A 474 37.33 13.57 33.20
C ALA A 474 38.31 13.77 32.02
N VAL A 475 38.02 14.69 31.12
CA VAL A 475 38.92 15.09 30.02
C VAL A 475 38.73 16.57 29.68
N VAL A 476 39.76 17.20 29.13
CA VAL A 476 39.62 18.53 28.52
C VAL A 476 38.74 18.40 27.27
N SER A 477 37.82 19.33 27.04
CA SER A 477 36.86 19.22 25.95
C SER A 477 37.08 20.25 24.86
N GLN A 478 37.03 19.80 23.61
CA GLN A 478 37.07 20.68 22.44
C GLN A 478 35.73 21.34 22.13
N ARG A 479 34.63 21.04 22.83
CA ARG A 479 33.26 21.41 22.40
C ARG A 479 32.64 22.61 23.11
N LEU A 480 33.14 22.97 24.29
CA LEU A 480 32.53 23.98 25.18
C LEU A 480 33.00 25.39 24.83
N VAL A 481 32.24 26.45 25.09
CA VAL A 481 32.72 27.83 24.92
C VAL A 481 32.45 28.65 26.19
N LYS A 482 31.19 28.69 26.61
CA LYS A 482 30.73 29.43 27.78
C LYS A 482 30.55 28.50 28.98
N SER A 483 30.22 27.24 28.71
CA SER A 483 29.97 26.23 29.72
C SER A 483 31.29 25.70 30.33
N PRO A 484 31.39 25.58 31.67
CA PRO A 484 32.63 25.15 32.34
C PRO A 484 32.90 23.64 32.22
N SER A 485 31.85 22.82 32.12
CA SER A 485 31.93 21.36 31.97
C SER A 485 30.64 20.80 31.37
N ALA A 486 30.66 19.54 30.92
CA ALA A 486 29.48 18.81 30.44
C ALA A 486 29.68 17.30 30.59
N LEU A 487 28.60 16.54 30.85
CA LEU A 487 28.61 15.07 30.90
C LEU A 487 28.42 14.48 29.51
N VAL A 488 29.39 13.72 29.03
CA VAL A 488 29.39 13.14 27.68
C VAL A 488 29.13 11.65 27.76
N ALA A 489 28.25 11.15 26.90
CA ALA A 489 28.02 9.71 26.78
C ALA A 489 29.13 9.02 25.96
N ALA A 490 29.48 7.79 26.32
CA ALA A 490 30.40 6.96 25.53
C ALA A 490 29.89 6.77 24.09
N SER A 491 30.78 6.50 23.14
CA SER A 491 30.42 6.37 21.71
C SER A 491 29.31 5.32 21.47
N TYR A 492 29.41 4.17 22.16
CA TYR A 492 28.44 3.07 22.07
C TYR A 492 27.38 3.08 23.18
N GLY A 493 27.46 4.01 24.14
CA GLY A 493 26.51 4.13 25.25
C GLY A 493 25.21 4.82 24.85
N TRP A 494 24.23 4.84 25.76
CA TRP A 494 23.03 5.68 25.61
C TRP A 494 23.39 7.15 25.82
N SER A 495 22.82 8.02 24.98
CA SER A 495 22.82 9.46 25.26
C SER A 495 21.87 9.75 26.43
N GLY A 496 21.97 10.92 27.04
CA GLY A 496 21.02 11.31 28.09
C GLY A 496 19.55 11.34 27.60
N ASN A 497 19.33 11.73 26.34
CA ASN A 497 17.98 11.67 25.75
C ASN A 497 17.51 10.22 25.55
N MET A 498 18.38 9.33 25.05
CA MET A 498 18.05 7.92 24.86
C MET A 498 17.76 7.23 26.19
N GLU A 499 18.58 7.46 27.22
CA GLU A 499 18.37 6.92 28.56
C GLU A 499 17.02 7.34 29.13
N ARG A 500 16.61 8.60 28.94
CA ARG A 500 15.30 9.12 29.34
C ARG A 500 14.14 8.45 28.58
N ILE A 501 14.33 8.06 27.33
CA ILE A 501 13.27 7.39 26.55
C ILE A 501 13.13 5.92 26.97
N MET A 502 14.23 5.29 27.36
CA MET A 502 14.27 3.88 27.76
C MET A 502 13.80 3.62 29.20
N LYS A 503 13.96 4.61 30.08
CA LYS A 503 13.47 4.59 31.46
C LYS A 503 12.04 5.12 31.53
#